data_AF-A0A6J1PLT4-F1
#
_entry.id   AF-A0A6J1PLT4-F1
#
_cell.length_a   1.000
_cell.length_b   1.000
_cell.length_c   1.000
_cell.angle_alpha   90.00
_cell.angle_beta   90.00
_cell.angle_gamma   90.00
#
_symmetry.space_group_name_H-M   'P 1'
#
loop_
_entity.id
_entity.type
_entity.pdbx_description
1 polymer ?
#
loop_
_entity_poly.entity_id
_entity_poly.type
_entity_poly.pdbx_seq_one_letter_code
_entity_poly.pdbx_strand_id
1 'polypeptide(L)'
;MALETPAWLNLCFVEKILRNSEGDNSIQVIKIFSKPATTKGDGYSSDMIRVTAEFSRDQGDSKITEKKSIIVKISPIAEGIRQDLVELSGIFDVEILMMSDTLDKMNKLLGQEHRLSGKGLYVQNKNPTLLVIEDLAPLGFRMADRLSGLDLAHTILALDGLARFHAASVAICEKVNHYV
;
A
#
# COMPACT_ATOMS: atom_id res chain seq x y z
N MET A 1 15.37 11.87 -12.70
CA MET A 1 15.50 10.76 -13.66
C MET A 1 14.26 9.91 -13.48
N ALA A 2 13.58 9.54 -14.57
CA ALA A 2 12.49 8.58 -14.47
C ALA A 2 13.06 7.31 -13.85
N LEU A 3 12.44 6.80 -12.79
CA LEU A 3 12.83 5.50 -12.26
C LEU A 3 12.46 4.50 -13.37
N GLU A 4 13.45 3.95 -14.06
CA GLU A 4 13.20 2.86 -15.01
C GLU A 4 12.54 1.72 -14.25
N THR A 5 11.47 1.17 -14.84
CA THR A 5 10.76 0.04 -14.26
C THR A 5 11.75 -1.09 -14.01
N PRO A 6 11.95 -1.55 -12.75
CA PRO A 6 12.88 -2.62 -12.49
C PRO A 6 12.48 -3.88 -13.25
N ALA A 7 13.44 -4.62 -13.81
CA ALA A 7 13.16 -5.82 -14.62
C ALA A 7 12.36 -6.91 -13.87
N TRP A 8 12.48 -6.96 -12.54
CA TRP A 8 11.72 -7.87 -11.70
C TRP A 8 10.24 -7.48 -11.55
N LEU A 9 9.88 -6.20 -11.77
CA LEU A 9 8.51 -5.70 -11.72
C LEU A 9 7.81 -5.97 -13.07
N ASN A 10 7.55 -7.25 -13.34
CA ASN A 10 7.01 -7.75 -14.59
C ASN A 10 5.61 -8.38 -14.43
N LEU A 11 5.03 -8.87 -15.53
CA LEU A 11 3.68 -9.47 -15.57
C LEU A 11 3.52 -10.59 -14.54
N CYS A 12 4.47 -11.52 -14.47
CA CYS A 12 4.42 -12.67 -13.55
C CYS A 12 4.42 -12.22 -12.09
N PHE A 13 5.22 -11.21 -11.76
CA PHE A 13 5.28 -10.69 -10.39
C PHE A 13 3.97 -9.99 -10.00
N VAL A 14 3.42 -9.16 -10.89
CA VAL A 14 2.13 -8.50 -10.65
C VAL A 14 0.98 -9.50 -10.59
N GLU A 15 1.00 -10.56 -11.41
CA GLU A 15 0.03 -11.65 -11.35
C GLU A 15 0.05 -12.35 -9.99
N LYS A 16 1.24 -12.68 -9.49
CA LYS A 16 1.41 -13.25 -8.14
C LYS A 16 0.79 -12.35 -7.06
N ILE A 17 1.05 -11.04 -7.13
CA ILE A 17 0.46 -10.07 -6.20
C ILE A 17 -1.06 -10.12 -6.26
N LEU A 18 -1.63 -10.02 -7.47
CA LEU A 18 -3.08 -9.95 -7.64
C LEU A 18 -3.76 -11.24 -7.18
N ARG A 19 -3.25 -12.42 -7.59
CA ARG A 19 -3.75 -13.72 -7.14
C ARG A 19 -3.76 -13.86 -5.63
N ASN A 20 -2.66 -13.47 -4.97
CA ASN A 20 -2.56 -13.52 -3.52
C ASN A 20 -3.55 -12.56 -2.85
N SER A 21 -3.66 -11.33 -3.36
CA SER A 21 -4.49 -10.29 -2.75
C SER A 21 -6.00 -10.50 -2.93
N GLU A 22 -6.40 -11.13 -4.04
CA GLU A 22 -7.81 -11.39 -4.37
C GLU A 22 -8.25 -12.81 -3.99
N GLY A 23 -7.31 -13.69 -3.61
CA GLY A 23 -7.59 -15.10 -3.35
C GLY A 23 -8.07 -15.86 -4.60
N ASP A 24 -7.64 -15.43 -5.79
CA ASP A 24 -8.12 -15.97 -7.07
C ASP A 24 -6.95 -16.38 -7.98
N ASN A 25 -6.79 -17.68 -8.17
CA ASN A 25 -5.75 -18.25 -9.03
C ASN A 25 -6.06 -18.18 -10.53
N SER A 26 -7.29 -17.85 -10.94
CA SER A 26 -7.66 -17.69 -12.36
C SER A 26 -7.11 -16.40 -12.96
N ILE A 27 -6.70 -15.43 -12.13
CA ILE A 27 -6.18 -14.14 -12.59
C ILE A 27 -4.99 -14.34 -13.52
N GLN A 28 -5.04 -13.74 -14.70
CA GLN A 28 -3.96 -13.73 -15.69
C GLN A 28 -3.66 -12.29 -16.10
N VAL A 29 -2.45 -11.81 -15.83
CA VAL A 29 -2.07 -10.42 -16.16
C VAL A 29 -1.68 -10.32 -17.63
N ILE A 30 -2.39 -9.47 -18.36
CA ILE A 30 -2.24 -9.26 -19.80
C ILE A 30 -1.20 -8.17 -20.06
N LYS A 31 -1.29 -7.08 -19.31
CA LYS A 31 -0.46 -5.89 -19.52
C LYS A 31 -0.24 -5.15 -18.21
N ILE A 32 0.96 -4.58 -18.06
CA ILE A 32 1.26 -3.62 -16.99
C ILE A 32 1.78 -2.32 -17.57
N PHE A 33 1.44 -1.23 -16.89
CA PHE A 33 2.05 0.08 -17.08
C PHE A 33 2.54 0.56 -15.73
N SER A 34 3.74 1.13 -15.67
CA SER A 34 4.28 1.66 -14.43
C SER A 34 4.81 3.08 -14.59
N LYS A 35 4.73 3.85 -13.51
CA LYS A 35 5.24 5.21 -13.42
C LYS A 35 5.61 5.52 -11.97
N PRO A 36 6.43 6.55 -11.71
CA PRO A 36 6.62 7.05 -10.35
C PRO A 36 5.27 7.35 -9.67
N ALA A 37 5.12 6.95 -8.41
CA ALA A 37 3.89 7.19 -7.66
C ALA A 37 3.79 8.63 -7.14
N THR A 38 4.93 9.25 -6.87
CA THR A 38 5.08 10.57 -6.23
C THR A 38 5.95 11.51 -7.08
N THR A 39 5.95 12.80 -6.74
CA THR A 39 6.80 13.80 -7.37
C THR A 39 8.21 13.76 -6.76
N LYS A 40 9.21 14.25 -7.48
CA LYS A 40 10.57 14.39 -6.96
C LYS A 40 10.56 15.24 -5.69
N GLY A 41 11.07 14.69 -4.59
CA GLY A 41 11.15 15.37 -3.29
C GLY A 41 10.08 14.94 -2.29
N ASP A 42 9.06 14.18 -2.70
CA ASP A 42 8.02 13.66 -1.80
C ASP A 42 8.46 12.38 -1.06
N GLY A 43 9.36 11.60 -1.67
CA GLY A 43 9.86 10.34 -1.12
C GLY A 43 11.22 10.50 -0.45
N TYR A 44 11.30 10.21 0.86
CA TYR A 44 12.54 10.28 1.64
C TYR A 44 13.12 8.91 1.99
N SER A 45 12.27 7.98 2.43
CA SER A 45 12.67 6.69 3.01
C SER A 45 12.42 5.47 2.11
N SER A 46 11.88 5.66 0.91
CA SER A 46 11.54 4.56 0.00
C SER A 46 11.36 5.07 -1.43
N ASP A 47 11.45 4.14 -2.37
CA ASP A 47 11.08 4.39 -3.76
C ASP A 47 9.66 3.84 -4.02
N MET A 48 8.80 4.64 -4.64
CA MET A 48 7.39 4.30 -4.85
C MET A 48 7.03 4.27 -6.33
N ILE A 49 6.52 3.13 -6.80
CA ILE A 49 6.11 2.90 -8.18
C ILE A 49 4.61 2.63 -8.20
N ARG A 50 3.86 3.36 -9.01
CA ARG A 50 2.47 3.05 -9.33
C ARG A 50 2.43 2.10 -10.51
N VAL A 51 1.75 0.97 -10.36
CA VAL A 51 1.54 -0.02 -11.42
C VAL A 51 0.05 -0.13 -11.71
N THR A 52 -0.32 0.05 -12.97
CA THR A 52 -1.65 -0.27 -13.47
C THR A 52 -1.58 -1.58 -14.24
N ALA A 53 -2.34 -2.57 -13.78
CA ALA A 53 -2.43 -3.88 -14.39
C ALA A 53 -3.77 -4.06 -15.10
N GLU A 54 -3.73 -4.56 -16.33
CA GLU A 54 -4.88 -5.11 -17.04
C GLU A 54 -4.78 -6.63 -16.98
N PHE A 55 -5.82 -7.29 -16.48
CA PHE A 55 -5.82 -8.72 -16.23
C PHE A 55 -7.18 -9.32 -16.56
N SER A 56 -7.19 -10.63 -16.83
CA SER A 56 -8.44 -11.39 -16.95
C SER A 56 -8.62 -12.32 -15.76
N ARG A 57 -9.86 -12.67 -15.43
CA ARG A 57 -10.20 -13.67 -14.41
C ARG A 57 -11.49 -14.41 -14.79
N ASP A 58 -11.69 -15.57 -14.18
CA ASP A 58 -12.90 -16.34 -14.38
C ASP A 58 -14.07 -15.73 -13.58
N GLN A 59 -15.23 -15.63 -14.21
CA GLN A 59 -16.49 -15.23 -13.61
C GLN A 59 -17.59 -16.17 -14.12
N GLY A 60 -17.86 -17.21 -13.33
CA GLY A 60 -18.71 -18.32 -13.75
C GLY A 60 -18.10 -19.03 -14.96
N ASP A 61 -18.88 -19.21 -16.02
CA ASP A 61 -18.43 -19.85 -17.28
C ASP A 61 -17.76 -18.86 -18.26
N SER A 62 -17.53 -17.61 -17.85
CA SER A 62 -16.98 -16.56 -18.71
C SER A 62 -15.66 -16.01 -18.17
N LYS A 63 -14.86 -15.41 -19.04
CA LYS A 63 -13.69 -14.61 -18.66
C LYS A 63 -14.03 -13.14 -18.77
N ILE A 64 -13.71 -12.38 -17.73
CA ILE A 64 -13.82 -10.91 -17.74
C ILE A 64 -12.43 -10.28 -17.72
N THR A 65 -12.33 -9.06 -18.22
CA THR A 65 -11.11 -8.25 -18.19
C THR A 65 -11.32 -7.05 -17.27
N GLU A 66 -10.37 -6.82 -16.38
CA GLU A 66 -10.41 -5.75 -15.39
C GLU A 66 -9.12 -4.95 -15.38
N LYS A 67 -9.17 -3.77 -14.76
CA LYS A 67 -8.00 -2.92 -14.52
C LYS A 67 -7.89 -2.57 -13.05
N LYS A 68 -6.69 -2.73 -12.49
CA LYS A 68 -6.40 -2.38 -11.10
C LYS A 68 -5.10 -1.59 -11.01
N SER A 69 -5.11 -0.55 -10.18
CA SER A 69 -3.92 0.23 -9.84
C SER A 69 -3.43 -0.14 -8.46
N ILE A 70 -2.12 -0.35 -8.32
CA ILE A 70 -1.44 -0.71 -7.07
C ILE A 70 -0.21 0.19 -6.89
N ILE A 71 0.18 0.40 -5.64
CA ILE A 71 1.42 1.09 -5.27
C ILE A 71 2.42 0.07 -4.74
N VAL A 72 3.58 0.01 -5.38
CA VAL A 72 4.72 -0.80 -4.94
C VAL A 72 5.69 0.14 -4.23
N LYS A 73 5.80 -0.02 -2.91
CA LYS A 73 6.73 0.70 -2.07
C LYS A 73 7.95 -0.19 -1.82
N ILE A 74 9.13 0.32 -2.11
CA ILE A 74 10.37 -0.46 -2.13
C ILE A 74 11.36 0.20 -1.18
N SER A 75 11.96 -0.59 -0.30
CA SER A 75 13.09 -0.11 0.51
C SER A 75 14.21 0.38 -0.43
N PRO A 76 14.93 1.47 -0.12
CA PRO A 76 15.97 2.00 -0.99
C PRO A 76 16.94 0.91 -1.46
N ILE A 77 17.01 0.69 -2.78
CA ILE A 77 17.89 -0.33 -3.39
C ILE A 77 19.29 0.22 -3.65
N ALA A 78 19.38 1.53 -3.91
CA ALA A 78 20.65 2.17 -4.23
C ALA A 78 21.52 2.31 -2.98
N GLU A 79 22.68 1.66 -3.02
CA GLU A 79 23.70 1.70 -1.98
C GLU A 79 24.07 3.14 -1.61
N GLY A 80 24.24 3.37 -0.30
CA GLY A 80 24.69 4.62 0.26
C GLY A 80 23.89 5.05 1.50
N ILE A 81 24.18 6.27 1.97
CA ILE A 81 23.70 6.79 3.25
C ILE A 81 22.19 6.66 3.45
N ARG A 82 21.39 6.82 2.37
CA ARG A 82 19.92 6.68 2.44
C ARG A 82 19.50 5.26 2.81
N GLN A 83 20.12 4.25 2.19
CA GLN A 83 19.83 2.85 2.48
C GLN A 83 20.26 2.52 3.92
N ASP A 84 21.50 2.86 4.29
CA ASP A 84 22.05 2.59 5.63
C ASP A 84 21.16 3.17 6.73
N LEU A 85 20.70 4.43 6.56
CA LEU A 85 19.82 5.07 7.54
C LEU A 85 18.45 4.39 7.65
N VAL A 86 17.86 3.97 6.52
CA VAL A 86 16.57 3.28 6.51
C VAL A 86 16.68 1.91 7.18
N GLU A 87 17.73 1.15 6.84
CA GLU A 87 18.00 -0.16 7.46
C GLU A 87 18.27 -0.04 8.96
N LEU A 88 19.14 0.88 9.38
CA LEU A 88 19.44 1.12 10.79
C LEU A 88 18.21 1.57 11.59
N SER A 89 17.30 2.33 10.97
CA SER A 89 16.08 2.80 11.64
C SER A 89 15.01 1.72 11.82
N GLY A 90 15.03 0.65 11.03
CA GLY A 90 13.96 -0.35 10.98
C GLY A 90 12.59 0.18 10.52
N ILE A 91 12.51 1.41 9.99
CA ILE A 91 11.23 2.09 9.71
C ILE A 91 10.38 1.35 8.68
N PHE A 92 11.03 0.66 7.73
CA PHE A 92 10.33 -0.10 6.69
C PHE A 92 9.68 -1.38 7.24
N ASP A 93 10.34 -2.06 8.18
CA ASP A 93 9.79 -3.24 8.85
C ASP A 93 8.58 -2.87 9.72
N VAL A 94 8.68 -1.74 10.44
CA VAL A 94 7.56 -1.17 11.20
C VAL A 94 6.38 -0.85 10.29
N GLU A 95 6.64 -0.26 9.12
CA GLU A 95 5.59 0.04 8.14
C GLU A 95 4.92 -1.23 7.60
N ILE A 96 5.70 -2.26 7.27
CA ILE A 96 5.17 -3.56 6.85
C ILE A 96 4.25 -4.12 7.94
N LEU A 97 4.69 -4.16 9.19
CA LEU A 97 3.89 -4.66 10.30
C LEU A 97 2.62 -3.82 10.51
N MET A 98 2.73 -2.49 10.42
CA MET A 98 1.60 -1.59 10.54
C MET A 98 0.54 -1.86 9.47
N MET A 99 0.94 -2.00 8.20
CA MET A 99 0.00 -2.20 7.09
C MET A 99 -0.56 -3.62 7.03
N SER A 100 0.25 -4.63 7.36
CA SER A 100 -0.14 -6.05 7.20
C SER A 100 -0.84 -6.65 8.42
N ASP A 101 -0.67 -6.06 9.61
CA ASP A 101 -1.26 -6.59 10.85
C ASP A 101 -2.07 -5.54 11.62
N THR A 102 -1.43 -4.48 12.10
CA THR A 102 -2.07 -3.51 13.02
C THR A 102 -3.27 -2.83 12.38
N LEU A 103 -3.09 -2.23 11.19
CA LEU A 103 -4.20 -1.58 10.49
C LEU A 103 -5.24 -2.56 9.95
N ASP A 104 -4.84 -3.78 9.58
CA ASP A 104 -5.80 -4.80 9.18
C ASP A 104 -6.77 -5.12 10.33
N LYS A 105 -6.24 -5.34 11.54
CA LYS A 105 -7.05 -5.54 12.76
C LYS A 105 -7.93 -4.32 13.08
N MET A 106 -7.37 -3.11 13.01
CA MET A 106 -8.14 -1.88 13.26
C MET A 106 -9.26 -1.67 12.24
N ASN A 107 -9.00 -1.90 10.95
CA ASN A 107 -9.99 -1.77 9.89
C ASN A 107 -11.09 -2.84 10.00
N LYS A 108 -10.75 -4.08 10.39
CA LYS A 108 -11.73 -5.13 10.69
C LYS A 108 -12.63 -4.75 11.87
N LEU A 109 -12.08 -4.11 12.90
CA LEU A 109 -12.85 -3.62 14.05
C LEU A 109 -13.81 -2.49 13.67
N LEU A 110 -13.34 -1.54 12.85
CA LEU A 110 -14.11 -0.34 12.47
C LEU A 110 -15.12 -0.59 11.35
N GLY A 111 -14.93 -1.64 10.55
CA GLY A 111 -15.75 -1.93 9.38
C GLY A 111 -15.41 -1.08 8.15
N GLN A 112 -16.05 -1.37 7.03
CA GLN A 112 -15.72 -0.79 5.73
C GLN A 112 -15.98 0.72 5.65
N GLU A 113 -17.03 1.21 6.31
CA GLU A 113 -17.43 2.62 6.34
C GLU A 113 -16.40 3.54 7.02
N HIS A 114 -15.56 2.99 7.90
CA HIS A 114 -14.63 3.75 8.74
C HIS A 114 -13.19 3.27 8.57
N ARG A 115 -12.89 2.73 7.39
CA ARG A 115 -11.56 2.24 7.05
C ARG A 115 -10.54 3.39 7.10
N LEU A 116 -9.46 3.15 7.85
CA LEU A 116 -8.38 4.13 8.11
C LEU A 116 -7.31 4.18 7.02
N SER A 117 -7.19 3.14 6.19
CA SER A 117 -6.11 3.02 5.22
C SER A 117 -6.46 2.22 3.97
N GLY A 118 -5.62 2.35 2.94
CA GLY A 118 -5.52 1.37 1.87
C GLY A 118 -5.20 -0.03 2.41
N LYS A 119 -5.57 -1.06 1.64
CA LYS A 119 -5.26 -2.46 1.97
C LYS A 119 -3.80 -2.77 1.65
N GLY A 120 -3.12 -3.50 2.54
CA GLY A 120 -1.92 -4.23 2.19
C GLY A 120 -2.28 -5.39 1.25
N LEU A 121 -1.57 -5.50 0.13
CA LEU A 121 -1.85 -6.49 -0.92
C LEU A 121 -0.79 -7.60 -0.96
N TYR A 122 0.47 -7.25 -0.71
CA TYR A 122 1.58 -8.19 -0.76
C TYR A 122 2.80 -7.63 0.00
N VAL A 123 3.55 -8.53 0.63
CA VAL A 123 4.80 -8.20 1.34
C VAL A 123 5.90 -9.14 0.85
N GLN A 124 7.10 -8.61 0.69
CA GLN A 124 8.31 -9.40 0.46
C GLN A 124 9.45 -8.87 1.31
N ASN A 125 9.98 -9.74 2.17
CA ASN A 125 11.12 -9.47 3.05
C ASN A 125 12.45 -9.98 2.45
N LYS A 126 12.58 -9.97 1.12
CA LYS A 126 13.76 -10.43 0.37
C LYS A 126 14.24 -9.30 -0.52
N ASN A 127 15.53 -9.25 -0.86
CA ASN A 127 16.09 -8.19 -1.70
C ASN A 127 15.41 -8.11 -3.10
N PRO A 128 14.71 -7.00 -3.43
CA PRO A 128 14.48 -5.81 -2.61
C PRO A 128 13.25 -5.96 -1.68
N THR A 129 13.41 -5.58 -0.41
CA THR A 129 12.31 -5.56 0.55
C THR A 129 11.22 -4.60 0.08
N LEU A 130 9.98 -5.07 0.00
CA LEU A 130 8.88 -4.29 -0.55
C LEU A 130 7.54 -4.59 0.10
N LEU A 131 6.67 -3.60 -0.03
CA LEU A 131 5.28 -3.62 0.39
C LEU A 131 4.42 -3.12 -0.77
N VAL A 132 3.40 -3.89 -1.12
CA VAL A 132 2.41 -3.50 -2.13
C VAL A 132 1.12 -3.14 -1.42
N ILE A 133 0.60 -1.96 -1.73
CA ILE A 133 -0.64 -1.43 -1.16
C ILE A 133 -1.62 -1.02 -2.26
N GLU A 134 -2.88 -0.93 -1.89
CA GLU A 134 -3.95 -0.37 -2.71
C GLU A 134 -3.62 1.07 -3.14
N ASP A 135 -3.80 1.37 -4.43
CA ASP A 135 -3.73 2.75 -4.92
C ASP A 135 -5.06 3.44 -4.64
N LEU A 136 -5.02 4.51 -3.83
CA LEU A 136 -6.20 5.30 -3.50
C LEU A 136 -6.50 6.39 -4.54
N ALA A 137 -5.58 6.67 -5.47
CA ALA A 137 -5.79 7.71 -6.49
C ALA A 137 -7.01 7.45 -7.40
N PRO A 138 -7.30 6.22 -7.86
CA PRO A 138 -8.55 5.90 -8.58
C PRO A 138 -9.83 6.15 -7.77
N LEU A 139 -9.74 6.19 -6.44
CA LEU A 139 -10.86 6.51 -5.54
C LEU A 139 -11.01 8.03 -5.32
N GLY A 140 -10.22 8.86 -6.01
CA GLY A 140 -10.28 10.32 -5.91
C GLY A 140 -9.41 10.92 -4.79
N PHE A 141 -8.63 10.10 -4.07
CA PHE A 141 -7.70 10.62 -3.06
C PHE A 141 -6.55 11.38 -3.72
N ARG A 142 -6.16 12.50 -3.09
CA ARG A 142 -5.05 13.35 -3.51
C ARG A 142 -4.21 13.77 -2.31
N MET A 143 -2.92 13.97 -2.55
CA MET A 143 -2.04 14.55 -1.53
C MET A 143 -2.39 16.03 -1.34
N ALA A 144 -2.52 16.44 -0.07
CA ALA A 144 -2.61 17.86 0.27
C ALA A 144 -1.26 18.54 0.07
N ASP A 145 -1.28 19.82 -0.33
CA ASP A 145 -0.06 20.62 -0.37
C ASP A 145 0.43 20.91 1.05
N ARG A 146 1.62 20.40 1.39
CA ARG A 146 2.21 20.55 2.71
C ARG A 146 2.50 22.00 3.10
N LEU A 147 2.65 22.91 2.12
CA LEU A 147 2.90 24.32 2.39
C LEU A 147 1.61 25.09 2.67
N SER A 148 0.53 24.73 1.98
CA SER A 148 -0.79 25.34 2.16
C SER A 148 -1.59 24.76 3.34
N GLY A 149 -1.30 23.51 3.72
CA GLY A 149 -2.03 22.81 4.77
C GLY A 149 -3.43 22.33 4.35
N LEU A 150 -4.28 22.01 5.33
CA LEU A 150 -5.67 21.61 5.12
C LEU A 150 -6.61 22.78 5.42
N ASP A 151 -7.68 22.91 4.64
CA ASP A 151 -8.80 23.78 5.03
C ASP A 151 -9.56 23.20 6.23
N LEU A 152 -10.48 23.98 6.81
CA LEU A 152 -11.21 23.59 8.01
C LEU A 152 -12.00 22.28 7.81
N ALA A 153 -12.65 22.10 6.66
CA ALA A 153 -13.47 20.92 6.39
C ALA A 153 -12.59 19.65 6.35
N HIS A 154 -11.47 19.71 5.64
CA HIS A 154 -10.52 18.59 5.58
C HIS A 154 -9.81 18.37 6.92
N THR A 155 -9.56 19.43 7.69
CA THR A 155 -8.97 19.32 9.03
C THR A 155 -9.88 18.56 9.98
N ILE A 156 -11.19 18.85 9.97
CA ILE A 156 -12.17 18.11 10.77
C ILE A 156 -12.17 16.63 10.38
N LEU A 157 -12.20 16.32 9.09
CA LEU A 157 -12.14 14.92 8.61
C LEU A 157 -10.85 14.21 9.03
N ALA A 158 -9.70 14.90 8.97
CA ALA A 158 -8.43 14.35 9.40
C ALA A 158 -8.39 14.09 10.91
N LEU A 159 -8.92 15.01 11.72
CA LEU A 159 -9.01 14.86 13.17
C LEU A 159 -9.97 13.72 13.57
N ASP A 160 -11.11 13.59 12.90
CA ASP A 160 -12.03 12.46 13.10
C ASP A 160 -11.36 11.12 12.75
N GLY A 161 -10.58 11.08 11.67
CA GLY A 161 -9.79 9.92 11.30
C GLY A 161 -8.73 9.56 12.35
N LEU A 162 -8.01 10.57 12.85
CA LEU A 162 -7.02 10.40 13.93
C LEU A 162 -7.66 9.94 15.24
N ALA A 163 -8.82 10.48 15.61
CA ALA A 163 -9.56 10.05 16.79
C ALA A 163 -9.95 8.56 16.69
N ARG A 164 -10.46 8.13 15.53
CA ARG A 164 -10.75 6.71 15.26
C ARG A 164 -9.50 5.85 15.29
N PHE A 165 -8.41 6.32 14.70
CA PHE A 165 -7.13 5.61 14.74
C PHE A 165 -6.66 5.39 16.19
N HIS A 166 -6.67 6.43 17.02
CA HIS A 166 -6.29 6.31 18.43
C HIS A 166 -7.22 5.37 19.20
N ALA A 167 -8.54 5.53 19.08
CA ALA A 167 -9.51 4.69 19.75
C ALA A 167 -9.40 3.21 19.34
N ALA A 168 -9.27 2.94 18.03
CA ALA A 168 -9.11 1.57 17.53
C ALA A 168 -7.80 0.95 18.01
N SER A 169 -6.71 1.71 18.11
CA SER A 169 -5.42 1.19 18.56
C SER A 169 -5.45 0.69 20.01
N VAL A 170 -6.14 1.42 20.91
CA VAL A 170 -6.36 1.01 22.30
C VAL A 170 -7.29 -0.19 22.34
N ALA A 171 -8.41 -0.15 21.60
CA ALA A 171 -9.40 -1.22 21.60
C ALA A 171 -8.85 -2.57 21.12
N ILE A 172 -7.95 -2.59 20.14
CA ILE A 172 -7.29 -3.84 19.73
C ILE A 172 -6.29 -4.34 20.81
N CYS A 173 -5.59 -3.44 21.49
CA CYS A 173 -4.63 -3.78 22.53
C CYS A 173 -5.33 -4.40 23.75
N GLU A 174 -6.42 -3.80 24.21
CA GLU A 174 -7.24 -4.31 25.31
C GLU A 174 -7.84 -5.69 24.98
N LYS A 175 -8.33 -5.87 23.75
CA LYS A 175 -8.86 -7.18 23.31
C LYS A 175 -7.81 -8.29 23.31
N VAL A 176 -6.55 -8.00 22.98
CA VAL A 176 -5.47 -8.99 23.02
C VAL A 176 -5.15 -9.40 24.47
N ASN A 177 -5.25 -8.47 25.42
CA ASN A 177 -4.97 -8.74 26.84
C ASN A 177 -6.06 -9.55 27.57
N HIS A 178 -7.23 -9.77 26.97
CA HIS A 178 -8.30 -10.59 27.57
C HIS A 178 -8.23 -12.08 27.21
N TYR A 179 -7.24 -12.51 26.42
CA TYR A 179 -7.01 -13.91 26.04
C TYR A 179 -5.68 -14.48 26.57
N VAL A 180 -5.07 -13.81 27.56
CA VAL A 180 -3.86 -14.28 28.28
C VAL A 180 -4.23 -14.63 29.72
#